data_AF-A0A7Y4IH77-F1
#
_entry.id   AF-A0A7Y4IH77-F1
#
_cell.length_a   1.000
_cell.length_b   1.000
_cell.length_c   1.000
_cell.angle_alpha   90.00
_cell.angle_beta   90.00
_cell.angle_gamma   90.00
#
_symmetry.space_group_name_H-M   'P 1'
#
loop_
_entity.id
_entity.type
_entity.pdbx_description
1 polymer ?
#
loop_
_entity_poly.entity_id
_entity_poly.type
_entity_poly.pdbx_seq_one_letter_code
_entity_poly.pdbx_strand_id
1 'polypeptide(L)'
;MVIGTDTTYLGNEIPGLRGQKVRIFAVLRGGLRPDANPDADDYYVNDNETLARLGGVTAEDCIDAAPILPDGTTSFVHVDPRAIDLECFAHLRK
;
A
#
# COMPACT_ATOMS: atom_id res chain seq x y z
N MET A 1 7.69 -2.76 10.53
CA MET A 1 8.32 -2.44 9.24
C MET A 1 7.24 -2.61 8.18
N VAL A 2 7.00 -1.61 7.33
CA VAL A 2 5.93 -1.58 6.32
C VAL A 2 6.51 -1.81 4.92
N ILE A 3 7.47 -0.98 4.51
CA ILE A 3 8.08 -1.10 3.18
C ILE A 3 8.84 -2.42 3.08
N GLY A 4 8.61 -3.16 2.00
CA GLY A 4 9.15 -4.50 1.74
C GLY A 4 8.33 -5.64 2.36
N THR A 5 7.19 -5.35 3.01
CA THR A 5 6.36 -6.38 3.64
C THR A 5 5.48 -7.08 2.61
N ASP A 6 5.43 -8.41 2.72
CA ASP A 6 4.47 -9.23 1.99
C ASP A 6 3.17 -9.34 2.80
N THR A 7 2.05 -9.02 2.17
CA THR A 7 0.73 -8.99 2.79
C THR A 7 -0.31 -9.56 1.83
N THR A 8 -1.51 -9.83 2.33
CA THR A 8 -2.61 -10.40 1.53
C THR A 8 -3.57 -9.28 1.14
N TYR A 9 -3.94 -9.19 -0.13
CA TYR A 9 -5.00 -8.27 -0.58
C TYR A 9 -6.37 -8.86 -0.26
N LEU A 10 -7.14 -8.15 0.56
CA LEU A 10 -8.48 -8.51 1.04
C LEU A 10 -9.60 -7.71 0.36
N GLY A 11 -9.24 -6.70 -0.43
CA GLY A 11 -10.18 -5.83 -1.12
C GLY A 11 -10.94 -6.54 -2.26
N ASN A 12 -11.75 -5.76 -2.94
CA ASN A 12 -12.59 -6.18 -4.06
C ASN A 12 -12.56 -5.20 -5.23
N GLU A 13 -11.79 -4.10 -5.13
CA GLU A 13 -11.68 -3.07 -6.16
C GLU A 13 -10.77 -3.49 -7.31
N ILE A 14 -9.78 -4.34 -7.06
CA ILE A 14 -8.84 -4.83 -8.08
C ILE A 14 -9.22 -6.26 -8.50
N PRO A 15 -9.72 -6.47 -9.74
CA PRO A 15 -10.13 -7.77 -10.22
C PRO A 15 -9.00 -8.81 -10.19
N GLY A 16 -9.28 -10.02 -9.70
CA GLY A 16 -8.33 -11.13 -9.68
C GLY A 16 -7.26 -11.06 -8.58
N LEU A 17 -7.21 -9.97 -7.80
CA LEU A 17 -6.19 -9.82 -6.76
C LEU A 17 -6.65 -10.32 -5.38
N ARG A 18 -7.96 -10.45 -5.13
CA ARG A 18 -8.50 -10.85 -3.83
C ARG A 18 -7.93 -12.20 -3.38
N GLY A 19 -7.27 -12.23 -2.22
CA GLY A 19 -6.62 -13.40 -1.64
C GLY A 19 -5.17 -13.62 -2.12
N GLN A 20 -4.68 -12.84 -3.07
CA GLN A 20 -3.30 -12.93 -3.56
C GLN A 20 -2.34 -12.20 -2.60
N LYS A 21 -1.08 -12.64 -2.59
CA LYS A 21 0.00 -11.92 -1.92
C LYS A 21 0.46 -10.74 -2.76
N VAL A 22 0.74 -9.62 -2.09
CA VAL A 22 1.36 -8.43 -2.65
C VAL A 22 2.53 -7.99 -1.77
N ARG A 23 3.52 -7.35 -2.36
CA ARG A 23 4.62 -6.70 -1.65
C ARG A 23 4.42 -5.19 -1.65
N ILE A 24 4.60 -4.55 -0.51
CA ILE A 24 4.49 -3.10 -0.34
C ILE A 24 5.81 -2.42 -0.73
N PHE A 25 5.75 -1.43 -1.61
CA PHE A 25 6.90 -0.65 -2.08
C PHE A 25 6.88 0.80 -1.58
N ALA A 26 5.70 1.40 -1.46
CA ALA A 26 5.55 2.75 -0.93
C ALA A 26 4.17 2.99 -0.34
N VAL A 27 4.04 4.11 0.38
CA VAL A 27 2.79 4.67 0.85
C VAL A 27 2.55 5.98 0.11
N LEU A 28 1.39 6.09 -0.54
CA LEU A 28 0.89 7.32 -1.15
C LEU A 28 0.05 8.05 -0.09
N ARG A 29 0.67 9.01 0.59
CA ARG A 29 0.13 9.67 1.78
C ARG A 29 -1.15 10.43 1.46
N GLY A 30 -2.24 10.08 2.14
CA GLY A 30 -3.55 10.67 1.93
C GLY A 30 -4.12 10.43 0.53
N GLY A 31 -3.60 9.47 -0.24
CA GLY A 31 -3.96 9.25 -1.65
C GLY A 31 -5.45 8.96 -1.92
N LEU A 32 -6.25 8.67 -0.90
CA LEU A 32 -7.71 8.53 -1.01
C LEU A 32 -8.47 9.85 -0.86
N ARG A 33 -7.79 10.94 -0.48
CA ARG A 33 -8.41 12.25 -0.28
C ARG A 33 -8.44 13.03 -1.59
N PRO A 34 -9.52 13.79 -1.85
CA PRO A 34 -9.63 14.61 -3.06
C PRO A 34 -8.66 15.80 -3.08
N ASP A 35 -8.11 16.19 -1.92
CA ASP A 35 -7.16 17.30 -1.74
C ASP A 35 -5.69 16.85 -1.68
N ALA A 36 -5.42 15.56 -1.91
CA ALA A 36 -4.05 15.04 -1.94
C ALA A 36 -3.23 15.73 -3.04
N ASN A 37 -1.98 16.08 -2.72
CA ASN A 37 -1.04 16.66 -3.67
C ASN A 37 0.04 15.60 -4.03
N PRO A 38 -0.05 14.95 -5.20
CA PRO A 38 0.92 13.95 -5.62
C PRO A 38 2.34 14.49 -5.82
N ASP A 39 2.48 15.80 -6.02
CA ASP A 39 3.76 16.48 -6.24
C ASP A 39 4.42 16.94 -4.93
N ALA A 40 3.81 16.69 -3.76
CA ALA A 40 4.41 17.01 -2.47
C ALA A 40 5.58 16.05 -2.16
N ASP A 41 6.66 16.59 -1.58
CA ASP A 41 7.87 15.83 -1.24
C ASP A 41 7.61 14.65 -0.28
N ASP A 42 6.55 14.75 0.54
CA ASP A 42 6.16 13.73 1.51
C ASP A 42 4.99 12.85 1.03
N TYR A 43 4.55 12.97 -0.22
CA TYR A 43 3.45 12.16 -0.76
C TYR A 43 3.85 10.70 -1.00
N TYR A 44 4.97 10.45 -1.68
CA TYR A 44 5.43 9.10 -2.01
C TYR A 44 6.54 8.67 -1.04
N VAL A 45 6.21 7.83 -0.07
CA VAL A 45 7.14 7.41 1.00
C VAL A 45 7.54 5.95 0.80
N ASN A 46 8.81 5.71 0.45
CA ASN A 46 9.36 4.39 0.13
C ASN A 46 10.43 3.89 1.12
N ASP A 47 10.55 4.53 2.29
CA ASP A 47 11.41 4.07 3.35
C ASP A 47 10.68 4.09 4.71
N ASN A 48 11.09 3.18 5.60
CA ASN A 48 10.40 2.98 6.88
C ASN A 48 10.70 4.08 7.91
N GLU A 49 11.83 4.77 7.79
CA GLU A 49 12.25 5.81 8.74
C GLU A 49 11.41 7.07 8.53
N THR A 50 11.31 7.54 7.28
CA THR A 50 10.44 8.64 6.87
C THR A 50 8.99 8.31 7.20
N LEU A 51 8.51 7.10 6.88
CA LEU A 51 7.14 6.70 7.19
C LEU A 51 6.85 6.75 8.70
N ALA A 52 7.78 6.29 9.54
CA ALA A 52 7.64 6.37 10.99
C ALA A 52 7.60 7.82 11.49
N ARG A 53 8.48 8.68 10.96
CA ARG A 53 8.51 10.13 11.27
C ARG A 53 7.19 10.83 10.90
N LEU A 54 6.53 10.37 9.85
CA LEU A 54 5.24 10.89 9.37
C LEU A 54 4.02 10.25 10.04
N GLY A 55 4.22 9.41 11.06
CA GLY A 55 3.15 8.83 11.87
C GLY A 55 2.61 7.48 11.38
N GLY A 56 3.26 6.84 10.42
CA GLY A 56 2.85 5.53 9.89
C GLY A 56 1.63 5.58 8.98
N VAL A 57 1.20 4.41 8.50
CA VAL A 57 0.08 4.26 7.54
C VAL A 57 -1.26 4.60 8.19
N THR A 58 -2.11 5.28 7.44
CA THR A 58 -3.48 5.66 7.84
C THR A 58 -4.52 5.03 6.91
N ALA A 59 -5.79 5.07 7.32
CA ALA A 59 -6.90 4.61 6.49
C ALA A 59 -7.15 5.49 5.24
N GLU A 60 -6.55 6.68 5.18
CA GLU A 60 -6.67 7.62 4.06
C GLU A 60 -5.56 7.43 3.01
N ASP A 61 -4.61 6.53 3.25
CA ASP A 61 -3.49 6.26 2.34
C ASP A 61 -3.87 5.25 1.24
N CYS A 62 -3.27 5.44 0.06
CA CYS A 62 -3.10 4.38 -0.93
C CYS A 62 -1.73 3.71 -0.73
N ILE A 63 -1.61 2.46 -1.13
CA ILE A 63 -0.37 1.69 -0.98
C ILE A 63 0.14 1.29 -2.36
N ASP A 64 1.35 1.69 -2.70
CA ASP A 64 2.03 1.17 -3.89
C ASP A 64 2.45 -0.27 -3.61
N ALA A 65 1.83 -1.23 -4.30
CA ALA A 65 2.09 -2.65 -4.10
C ALA A 65 2.16 -3.42 -5.41
N ALA A 66 2.97 -4.47 -5.46
CA ALA A 66 3.02 -5.38 -6.60
C ALA A 66 2.59 -6.79 -6.21
N PRO A 67 1.76 -7.48 -7.01
CA PRO A 67 1.48 -8.91 -6.84
C PRO A 67 2.75 -9.74 -6.79
N ILE A 68 2.79 -10.73 -5.89
CA ILE A 68 3.83 -11.74 -5.86
C ILE A 68 3.43 -12.87 -6.81
N LEU A 69 4.30 -13.18 -7.76
CA LEU A 69 4.12 -14.20 -8.78
C LEU A 69 4.44 -15.60 -8.21
N PRO A 70 3.99 -16.69 -8.87
CA PRO A 70 4.24 -18.05 -8.39
C PRO A 70 5.72 -18.42 -8.22
N ASP A 71 6.63 -17.74 -8.91
CA ASP A 71 8.08 -17.93 -8.80
C ASP A 71 8.72 -17.12 -7.64
N GLY A 72 7.91 -16.38 -6.87
CA GLY A 72 8.34 -15.56 -5.75
C GLY A 72 8.84 -14.17 -6.13
N THR A 73 8.89 -13.83 -7.43
CA THR A 73 9.20 -12.47 -7.89
C THR A 73 7.97 -11.56 -7.79
N THR A 74 8.18 -10.25 -7.86
CA THR A 74 7.08 -9.28 -7.91
C THR A 74 6.78 -8.92 -9.36
N SER A 75 5.49 -8.76 -9.66
CA SER A 75 5.02 -8.19 -10.92
C SER A 75 5.69 -6.84 -11.20
N PHE A 76 5.97 -6.57 -12.48
CA PHE A 76 6.41 -5.24 -12.93
C PHE A 76 5.27 -4.20 -12.84
N VAL A 77 4.02 -4.64 -13.00
CA VAL A 77 2.85 -3.78 -12.87
C VAL A 77 2.45 -3.72 -11.40
N HIS A 78 2.47 -2.51 -10.86
CA HIS A 78 2.01 -2.20 -9.51
C HIS A 78 0.52 -1.87 -9.52
N VAL A 79 -0.06 -1.90 -8.33
CA VAL A 79 -1.43 -1.54 -8.02
C VAL A 79 -1.44 -0.64 -6.80
N ASP A 80 -2.47 0.19 -6.69
CA ASP A 80 -2.62 1.16 -5.60
C ASP A 80 -3.84 0.84 -4.71
N PRO A 81 -3.89 -0.31 -4.01
CA PRO A 81 -4.98 -0.60 -3.10
C PRO A 81 -5.07 0.43 -1.97
N ARG A 82 -6.29 0.62 -1.47
CA ARG A 82 -6.51 1.30 -0.18
C ARG A 82 -5.74 0.56 0.91
N ALA A 83 -5.16 1.30 1.85
CA ALA A 83 -4.44 0.67 2.97
C ALA A 83 -5.29 -0.39 3.68
N ILE A 84 -6.55 -0.08 3.98
CA ILE A 84 -7.49 -0.96 4.70
C ILE A 84 -7.83 -2.27 3.96
N ASP A 85 -7.51 -2.37 2.67
CA ASP A 85 -7.71 -3.59 1.88
C ASP A 85 -6.52 -4.53 1.96
N LEU A 86 -5.44 -4.18 2.66
CA LEU A 86 -4.31 -5.06 2.94
C LEU A 86 -4.43 -5.65 4.34
N GLU A 87 -4.21 -6.95 4.47
CA GLU A 87 -4.36 -7.70 5.73
C GLU A 87 -3.59 -7.06 6.91
N CYS A 88 -2.35 -6.63 6.68
CA CYS A 88 -1.52 -5.96 7.69
C CYS A 88 -2.11 -4.64 8.21
N PHE A 89 -3.03 -4.01 7.48
CA PHE A 89 -3.68 -2.74 7.81
C PHE A 89 -5.19 -2.88 8.02
N ALA A 90 -5.72 -4.11 8.05
CA ALA A 90 -7.14 -4.36 8.26
C ALA A 90 -7.65 -3.77 9.60
N HIS A 91 -6.76 -3.61 10.59
CA HIS A 91 -7.06 -2.96 11.87
C HIS A 91 -7.37 -1.45 11.77
N LEU A 92 -7.05 -0.79 10.64
CA LEU A 92 -7.38 0.61 10.38
C LEU A 92 -8.82 0.79 9.85
N ARG A 93 -9.50 -0.31 9.53
CA ARG A 93 -10.89 -0.30 9.09
C ARG A 93 -11.81 -0.08 10.31
N LYS A 94 -12.62 0.96 10.26
CA LYS A 94 -13.66 1.23 11.27
C LYS A 94 -14.80 0.22 11.18
#